data_AF-W2PLA5-F1
#
_entry.id   AF-W2PLA5-F1
#
_cell.length_a   1.000
_cell.length_b   1.000
_cell.length_c   1.000
_cell.angle_alpha   90.00
_cell.angle_beta   90.00
_cell.angle_gamma   90.00
#
_symmetry.space_group_name_H-M   'P 1'
#
loop_
_entity.id
_entity.type
_entity.pdbx_description
1 polymer ?
#
loop_
_entity_poly.entity_id
_entity_poly.type
_entity_poly.pdbx_seq_one_letter_code
_entity_poly.pdbx_strand_id
1 'polypeptide(L)'
;MTNDSHDHGATSSFERKQHLDGISHQSSTCTYCKKTFEIPAFSRHQNRCKAKKGNNKHCQTLTFCILNDSVFQHILSFLTNQTLTKLQMITGLRYPDCKPQLARYCCKCENDNPVILRGLCRECEATTEGYEPLVSKKVAKERYCVKDILAIPCQDRRSNTLYDRVALENHMLTSCGSKLRWLRVIAKRGIYRKQQETATQRREYERRLFLESLTKGFSSYVESVSWKETNEDKLESAGSRFVVLSGALETRGLRLRVDSYICKEFILWGYGYVSDVVDTMEEMNFLFTHTDYEQLCAQRINALQDEWGGWFRRELMNDVVQKCREKLKAQLCIDFLVESRGIVLPQKWESCRPRFEEVTSLGIEPKLQALYIYSGVGCPQTSQM
;
A
#
# COMPACT_ATOMS: atom_id res chain seq x y z
N MET A 1 30.37 -76.08 32.46
CA MET A 1 29.87 -77.07 33.44
C MET A 1 30.28 -76.61 34.81
N THR A 2 29.38 -75.93 35.53
CA THR A 2 29.57 -75.62 36.96
C THR A 2 28.17 -75.44 37.54
N ASN A 3 27.73 -76.52 38.21
CA ASN A 3 26.69 -76.53 39.22
C ASN A 3 27.29 -76.11 40.57
N ASP A 4 26.37 -75.82 41.50
CA ASP A 4 26.43 -75.87 42.98
C ASP A 4 25.97 -74.52 43.57
N SER A 5 24.70 -74.37 43.98
CA SER A 5 23.98 -74.97 45.14
C SER A 5 24.59 -74.50 46.48
N HIS A 6 24.02 -73.46 47.08
CA HIS A 6 23.19 -73.50 48.31
C HIS A 6 23.95 -73.88 49.59
N ASP A 7 24.01 -72.97 50.57
CA ASP A 7 23.45 -73.30 51.89
C ASP A 7 23.10 -72.09 52.76
N HIS A 8 22.11 -72.33 53.62
CA HIS A 8 21.44 -71.46 54.58
C HIS A 8 22.25 -71.22 55.86
N GLY A 9 21.87 -70.17 56.61
CA GLY A 9 22.28 -70.03 58.01
C GLY A 9 21.82 -68.73 58.66
N ALA A 10 20.58 -68.71 59.14
CA ALA A 10 19.97 -67.60 59.87
C ALA A 10 20.21 -67.69 61.38
N THR A 11 20.28 -66.55 62.07
CA THR A 11 19.75 -66.32 63.45
C THR A 11 19.85 -64.83 63.79
N SER A 12 18.71 -64.12 63.75
CA SER A 12 17.97 -63.56 64.91
C SER A 12 18.72 -62.43 65.63
N SER A 13 18.41 -61.17 65.32
CA SER A 13 17.40 -60.33 66.01
C SER A 13 17.80 -59.89 67.41
N PHE A 14 17.60 -58.59 67.66
CA PHE A 14 17.73 -57.86 68.93
C PHE A 14 19.13 -57.37 69.28
N GLU A 15 19.43 -56.14 68.85
CA GLU A 15 19.74 -55.07 69.82
C GLU A 15 19.38 -53.68 69.25
N ARG A 16 18.70 -52.91 70.11
CA ARG A 16 18.60 -51.43 70.16
C ARG A 16 17.76 -50.68 69.14
N LYS A 17 16.49 -50.59 69.54
CA LYS A 17 15.64 -49.39 69.52
C LYS A 17 16.38 -48.08 69.84
N GLN A 18 15.98 -47.05 69.07
CA GLN A 18 15.75 -45.65 69.47
C GLN A 18 16.93 -44.67 69.50
N HIS A 19 17.02 -43.86 68.43
CA HIS A 19 17.19 -42.41 68.49
C HIS A 19 16.45 -41.79 67.29
N LEU A 20 15.16 -41.46 67.48
CA LEU A 20 14.61 -40.09 67.45
C LEU A 20 14.67 -39.37 66.10
N ASP A 21 13.50 -39.36 65.45
CA ASP A 21 12.76 -38.18 64.98
C ASP A 21 13.50 -37.07 64.23
N GLY A 22 13.14 -36.94 62.95
CA GLY A 22 13.48 -35.77 62.16
C GLY A 22 13.27 -35.89 60.66
N ILE A 23 12.25 -36.61 60.17
CA ILE A 23 11.86 -36.47 58.75
C ILE A 23 10.61 -35.60 58.71
N SER A 24 10.83 -34.30 58.50
CA SER A 24 9.78 -33.38 58.09
C SER A 24 9.08 -33.99 56.87
N HIS A 25 7.85 -34.49 57.07
CA HIS A 25 6.97 -34.89 55.98
C HIS A 25 6.53 -33.61 55.27
N GLN A 26 7.44 -33.06 54.45
CA GLN A 26 7.11 -31.94 53.59
C GLN A 26 5.97 -32.38 52.68
N SER A 27 4.87 -31.66 52.79
CA SER A 27 3.68 -31.85 51.99
C SER A 27 3.45 -30.60 51.15
N SER A 28 2.93 -30.79 49.94
CA SER A 28 2.76 -29.72 48.95
C SER A 28 1.35 -29.75 48.41
N THR A 29 0.79 -28.57 48.16
CA THR A 29 -0.61 -28.40 47.77
C THR A 29 -0.71 -28.27 46.26
N CYS A 30 -1.55 -29.11 45.64
CA CYS A 30 -1.76 -29.11 44.20
C CYS A 30 -2.37 -27.79 43.75
N THR A 31 -1.73 -27.12 42.80
CA THR A 31 -2.15 -25.78 42.36
C THR A 31 -3.51 -25.77 41.65
N TYR A 32 -3.92 -26.92 41.09
CA TYR A 32 -5.14 -27.08 40.30
C TYR A 32 -6.37 -27.52 41.12
N CYS A 33 -6.22 -28.48 42.04
CA CYS A 33 -7.34 -29.00 42.85
C CYS A 33 -7.28 -28.59 44.33
N LYS A 34 -6.23 -27.87 44.73
CA LYS A 34 -5.99 -27.35 46.09
C LYS A 34 -5.91 -28.43 47.19
N LYS A 35 -5.73 -29.70 46.83
CA LYS A 35 -5.50 -30.80 47.79
C LYS A 35 -4.02 -30.94 48.13
N THR A 36 -3.70 -31.23 49.40
CA THR A 36 -2.33 -31.38 49.91
C THR A 36 -1.89 -32.84 49.85
N PHE A 37 -0.67 -33.08 49.37
CA PHE A 37 -0.10 -34.42 49.23
C PHE A 37 1.34 -34.45 49.76
N GLU A 38 1.76 -35.58 50.30
CA GLU A 38 3.18 -35.83 50.62
C GLU A 38 4.02 -35.88 49.33
N ILE A 39 5.24 -35.35 49.35
CA ILE A 39 6.07 -35.10 48.15
C ILE A 39 6.12 -36.25 47.11
N PRO A 40 6.29 -37.53 47.50
CA PRO A 40 6.35 -38.62 46.52
C PRO A 40 5.02 -38.80 45.75
N ALA A 41 3.90 -38.58 46.44
CA ALA A 41 2.56 -38.64 45.85
C ALA A 41 2.17 -37.34 45.15
N PHE A 42 2.71 -36.20 45.58
CA PHE A 42 2.48 -34.87 45.02
C PHE A 42 2.90 -34.78 43.55
N SER A 43 4.12 -35.19 43.21
CA SER A 43 4.62 -35.11 41.82
C SER A 43 3.75 -35.91 40.84
N ARG A 44 3.30 -37.10 41.26
CA ARG A 44 2.43 -37.95 40.44
C ARG A 44 1.03 -37.35 40.28
N HIS A 45 0.50 -36.74 41.34
CA HIS A 45 -0.80 -36.08 41.32
C HIS A 45 -0.80 -34.77 40.52
N GLN A 46 0.18 -33.88 40.72
CA GLN A 46 0.33 -32.59 40.03
C GLN A 46 0.29 -32.77 38.51
N ASN A 47 0.95 -33.82 38.00
CA ASN A 47 1.03 -34.12 36.57
C ASN A 47 -0.27 -34.69 35.98
N ARG A 48 -1.10 -35.37 36.79
CA ARG A 48 -2.31 -36.09 36.35
C ARG A 48 -3.60 -35.54 36.95
N CYS A 49 -3.55 -34.35 37.54
CA CYS A 49 -4.69 -33.77 38.24
C CYS A 49 -5.87 -33.57 37.29
N LYS A 50 -7.01 -34.21 37.55
CA LYS A 50 -8.22 -34.13 36.70
C LYS A 50 -8.80 -32.70 36.58
N ALA A 51 -8.49 -31.82 37.55
CA ALA A 51 -8.86 -30.41 37.52
C ALA A 51 -8.02 -29.58 36.53
N LYS A 52 -6.96 -30.17 35.95
CA LYS A 52 -6.16 -29.61 34.86
C LYS A 52 -6.94 -29.72 33.54
N LYS A 53 -8.09 -29.05 33.45
CA LYS A 53 -8.85 -28.92 32.19
C LYS A 53 -8.29 -27.76 31.39
N GLY A 54 -7.67 -28.09 30.25
CA GLY A 54 -7.21 -27.13 29.25
C GLY A 54 -5.75 -27.35 28.87
N ASN A 55 -5.53 -27.80 27.63
CA ASN A 55 -4.26 -27.80 26.92
C ASN A 55 -3.15 -28.70 27.46
N ASN A 56 -3.27 -29.99 27.18
CA ASN A 56 -2.24 -30.70 26.41
C ASN A 56 -2.88 -31.99 25.90
N LYS A 57 -3.39 -31.98 24.66
CA LYS A 57 -3.39 -33.20 23.88
C LYS A 57 -1.92 -33.60 23.81
N HIS A 58 -1.51 -34.55 24.64
CA HIS A 58 -0.20 -35.16 24.52
C HIS A 58 -0.14 -35.70 23.09
N CYS A 59 0.60 -35.02 22.22
CA CYS A 59 1.03 -35.65 20.98
C CYS A 59 1.83 -36.86 21.47
N GLN A 60 1.32 -38.07 21.28
CA GLN A 60 2.10 -39.27 21.49
C GLN A 60 3.27 -39.15 20.51
N THR A 61 4.43 -38.72 21.00
CA THR A 61 5.67 -38.79 20.23
C THR A 61 5.88 -40.27 19.93
N LEU A 62 5.67 -40.65 18.68
CA LEU A 62 6.00 -41.98 18.20
C LEU A 62 7.51 -42.15 18.38
N THR A 63 7.91 -43.02 19.30
CA THR A 63 9.32 -43.33 19.50
C THR A 63 9.74 -44.31 18.42
N PHE A 64 10.32 -43.79 17.33
CA PHE A 64 10.92 -44.63 16.30
C PHE A 64 12.18 -45.28 16.87
N CYS A 65 12.22 -46.60 16.90
CA CYS A 65 13.43 -47.34 17.27
C CYS A 65 14.36 -47.38 16.05
N ILE A 66 15.43 -46.59 16.10
CA ILE A 66 16.50 -46.62 15.10
C ILE A 66 17.43 -47.77 15.47
N LEU A 67 17.39 -48.84 14.68
CA LEU A 67 18.19 -50.04 14.92
C LEU A 67 19.65 -49.87 14.46
N ASN A 68 19.90 -48.95 13.53
CA ASN A 68 21.23 -48.64 13.03
C ASN A 68 21.30 -47.17 12.58
N ASP A 69 22.08 -46.38 13.32
CA ASP A 69 22.22 -44.94 13.06
C ASP A 69 22.86 -44.64 11.70
N SER A 70 23.84 -45.44 11.26
CA SER A 70 24.50 -45.22 9.97
C SER A 70 23.55 -45.40 8.79
N VAL A 71 22.72 -46.44 8.83
CA VAL A 71 21.69 -46.71 7.82
C VAL A 71 20.60 -45.64 7.87
N PHE A 72 20.20 -45.21 9.07
CA PHE A 72 19.20 -44.16 9.21
C PHE A 72 19.69 -42.82 8.68
N GLN A 73 20.92 -42.41 8.96
CA GLN A 73 21.52 -41.20 8.38
C GLN A 73 21.63 -41.30 6.85
N HIS A 74 21.96 -42.48 6.32
CA HIS A 74 21.95 -42.71 4.89
C HIS A 74 20.56 -42.53 4.29
N ILE A 75 19.51 -43.08 4.92
CA ILE A 75 18.10 -42.89 4.50
C ILE A 75 17.72 -41.41 4.53
N LEU A 76 18.05 -40.69 5.61
CA LEU A 76 17.75 -39.25 5.74
C LEU A 76 18.36 -38.44 4.58
N SER A 77 19.53 -38.83 4.06
CA SER A 77 20.20 -38.14 2.96
C SER A 77 19.44 -38.20 1.62
N PHE A 78 18.56 -39.20 1.44
CA PHE A 78 17.72 -39.33 0.23
C PHE A 78 16.38 -38.61 0.34
N LEU A 79 15.98 -38.20 1.55
CA LEU A 79 14.68 -37.58 1.76
C LEU A 79 14.68 -36.12 1.30
N THR A 80 13.58 -35.71 0.67
CA THR A 80 13.34 -34.30 0.33
C THR A 80 13.20 -33.46 1.61
N ASN A 81 13.44 -32.16 1.51
CA ASN A 81 13.28 -31.25 2.63
C ASN A 81 11.84 -31.27 3.18
N GLN A 82 10.84 -31.41 2.30
CA GLN A 82 9.45 -31.56 2.70
C GLN A 82 9.21 -32.85 3.52
N THR A 83 9.76 -33.99 3.09
CA THR A 83 9.63 -35.26 3.82
C THR A 83 10.38 -35.20 5.16
N LEU A 84 11.58 -34.61 5.20
CA LEU A 84 12.31 -34.36 6.43
C LEU A 84 11.53 -33.44 7.38
N THR A 85 10.85 -32.42 6.86
CA THR A 85 10.02 -31.52 7.67
C THR A 85 8.83 -32.25 8.28
N LYS A 86 8.13 -33.10 7.51
CA LYS A 86 7.06 -33.97 8.04
C LYS A 86 7.59 -34.94 9.09
N LEU A 87 8.70 -35.61 8.82
CA LEU A 87 9.33 -36.53 9.75
C LEU A 87 9.72 -35.82 11.06
N GLN A 88 10.26 -34.60 10.98
CA GLN A 88 10.55 -33.76 12.14
C GLN A 88 9.30 -33.38 12.93
N MET A 89 8.18 -33.09 12.25
CA MET A 89 6.90 -32.82 12.93
C MET A 89 6.34 -34.04 13.66
N ILE A 90 6.51 -35.25 13.10
CA ILE A 90 6.02 -36.51 13.69
C ILE A 90 6.90 -36.96 14.85
N THR A 91 8.23 -36.91 14.66
CA THR A 91 9.22 -37.44 15.62
C THR A 91 9.59 -36.44 16.70
N GLY A 92 9.43 -35.14 16.45
CA GLY A 92 9.97 -34.06 17.29
C GLY A 92 11.48 -33.91 17.21
N LEU A 93 12.18 -34.74 16.43
CA LEU A 93 13.63 -34.71 16.26
C LEU A 93 14.05 -33.63 15.28
N ARG A 94 15.15 -32.93 15.56
CA ARG A 94 15.74 -31.96 14.63
C ARG A 94 16.72 -32.68 13.70
N TYR A 95 16.40 -32.70 12.41
CA TYR A 95 17.31 -33.24 11.39
C TYR A 95 18.22 -32.14 10.82
N PRO A 96 19.54 -32.34 10.72
CA PRO A 96 20.49 -31.29 10.34
C PRO A 96 20.20 -30.60 8.99
N ASP A 97 19.75 -31.36 7.99
CA ASP A 97 19.48 -30.85 6.64
C ASP A 97 18.05 -30.33 6.43
N CYS A 98 17.20 -30.46 7.45
CA CYS A 98 15.82 -30.01 7.41
C CYS A 98 15.71 -28.49 7.52
N LYS A 99 14.99 -27.88 6.58
CA LYS A 99 14.68 -26.44 6.49
C LYS A 99 13.16 -26.26 6.42
N PRO A 100 12.46 -26.37 7.56
CA PRO A 100 10.98 -26.29 7.62
C PRO A 100 10.41 -25.03 6.97
N GLN A 101 11.11 -23.90 7.08
CA GLN A 101 10.70 -22.62 6.50
C GLN A 101 10.66 -22.60 4.96
N LEU A 102 11.31 -23.56 4.30
CA LEU A 102 11.31 -23.73 2.85
C LEU A 102 10.28 -24.77 2.39
N ALA A 103 9.79 -25.61 3.30
CA ALA A 103 8.75 -26.60 3.02
C ALA A 103 7.39 -25.89 2.90
N ARG A 104 7.15 -25.27 1.75
CA ARG A 104 5.81 -24.80 1.38
C ARG A 104 5.02 -25.98 0.85
N TYR A 105 3.88 -26.25 1.46
CA TYR A 105 3.05 -27.39 1.11
C TYR A 105 2.17 -27.06 -0.10
N CYS A 106 2.44 -27.73 -1.22
CA CYS A 106 1.42 -27.97 -2.23
C CYS A 106 0.69 -29.26 -1.86
N CYS A 107 -0.63 -29.21 -1.69
CA CYS A 107 -1.40 -30.24 -0.97
C CYS A 107 -1.39 -31.67 -1.55
N LYS A 108 -0.90 -31.88 -2.78
CA LYS A 108 -0.90 -33.20 -3.45
C LYS A 108 0.48 -33.70 -3.89
N CYS A 109 1.48 -32.83 -3.95
CA CYS A 109 2.77 -33.11 -4.55
C CYS A 109 3.81 -33.24 -3.39
N GLU A 110 4.18 -34.46 -2.98
CA GLU A 110 5.18 -34.71 -1.91
C GLU A 110 6.63 -34.49 -2.37
N ASN A 111 6.91 -33.32 -2.94
CA ASN A 111 8.22 -32.93 -3.44
C ASN A 111 8.55 -31.50 -3.01
N ASP A 112 9.85 -31.15 -3.01
CA ASP A 112 10.36 -29.78 -2.84
C ASP A 112 10.02 -28.87 -4.04
N ASN A 113 8.81 -29.01 -4.59
CA ASN A 113 8.31 -28.26 -5.71
C ASN A 113 7.98 -26.82 -5.26
N PRO A 114 8.43 -25.81 -6.00
CA PRO A 114 8.17 -24.43 -5.65
C PRO A 114 6.70 -24.09 -5.86
N VAL A 115 6.12 -23.48 -4.83
CA VAL A 115 4.77 -22.93 -4.85
C VAL A 115 4.85 -21.48 -5.34
N ILE A 116 4.56 -21.27 -6.63
CA ILE A 116 4.79 -19.99 -7.32
C ILE A 116 3.49 -19.19 -7.48
N LEU A 117 2.44 -19.81 -8.02
CA LEU A 117 1.15 -19.19 -8.29
C LEU A 117 0.04 -19.91 -7.50
N ARG A 118 -0.96 -19.14 -7.06
CA ARG A 118 -2.19 -19.64 -6.40
C ARG A 118 -1.98 -20.63 -5.24
N GLY A 119 -0.82 -20.61 -4.59
CA GLY A 119 -0.52 -21.54 -3.50
C GLY A 119 -0.27 -22.99 -3.94
N LEU A 120 -0.11 -23.25 -5.24
CA LEU A 120 0.16 -24.57 -5.80
C LEU A 120 1.52 -24.61 -6.52
N CYS A 121 2.09 -25.80 -6.65
CA CYS A 121 3.16 -26.03 -7.62
C CYS A 121 2.58 -26.17 -9.03
N ARG A 122 3.40 -25.98 -10.06
CA ARG A 122 2.94 -25.97 -11.46
C ARG A 122 2.18 -27.23 -11.86
N GLU A 123 2.68 -28.42 -11.51
CA GLU A 123 2.02 -29.70 -11.83
C GLU A 123 0.64 -29.80 -11.20
N CYS A 124 0.56 -29.48 -9.91
CA CYS A 124 -0.69 -29.47 -9.17
C CYS A 124 -1.66 -28.38 -9.71
N GLU A 125 -1.17 -27.21 -10.13
CA GLU A 125 -1.98 -26.14 -10.74
C GLU A 125 -2.46 -26.49 -12.16
N ALA A 126 -1.67 -27.25 -12.93
CA ALA A 126 -2.01 -27.67 -14.30
C ALA A 126 -3.26 -28.56 -14.38
N THR A 127 -3.68 -29.13 -13.25
CA THR A 127 -4.92 -29.92 -13.16
C THR A 127 -6.16 -29.07 -12.86
N THR A 128 -6.00 -27.74 -12.72
CA THR A 128 -7.11 -26.80 -12.45
C THR A 128 -7.58 -26.12 -13.73
N GLU A 129 -8.88 -25.82 -13.84
CA GLU A 129 -9.49 -25.19 -15.02
C GLU A 129 -8.90 -23.82 -15.37
N GLY A 130 -8.31 -23.11 -14.39
CA GLY A 130 -7.69 -21.81 -14.58
C GLY A 130 -6.18 -21.85 -14.84
N TYR A 131 -5.61 -22.98 -15.27
CA TYR A 131 -4.16 -23.09 -15.48
C TYR A 131 -3.68 -22.15 -16.59
N GLU A 132 -2.77 -21.26 -16.24
CA GLU A 132 -2.06 -20.40 -17.20
C GLU A 132 -0.66 -20.98 -17.45
N PRO A 133 -0.39 -21.56 -18.63
CA PRO A 133 0.93 -22.11 -18.97
C PRO A 133 1.98 -21.03 -19.28
N LEU A 134 1.50 -19.83 -19.58
CA LEU A 134 2.31 -18.69 -20.01
C LEU A 134 2.23 -17.57 -18.99
N VAL A 135 3.37 -16.93 -18.71
CA VAL A 135 3.43 -15.82 -17.76
C VAL A 135 4.19 -14.63 -18.32
N SER A 136 3.81 -13.43 -17.90
CA SER A 136 4.49 -12.20 -18.33
C SER A 136 5.93 -12.13 -17.81
N LYS A 137 6.75 -11.32 -18.49
CA LYS A 137 8.10 -10.94 -18.03
C LYS A 137 8.14 -10.50 -16.57
N LYS A 138 7.12 -9.76 -16.11
CA LYS A 138 7.00 -9.30 -14.72
C LYS A 138 6.86 -10.47 -13.76
N VAL A 139 5.95 -11.41 -14.04
CA VAL A 139 5.73 -12.61 -13.23
C VAL A 139 6.97 -13.50 -13.20
N ALA A 140 7.65 -13.69 -14.33
CA ALA A 140 8.91 -14.45 -14.39
C ALA A 140 9.99 -13.85 -13.46
N LYS A 141 10.18 -12.53 -13.48
CA LYS A 141 11.17 -11.87 -12.60
C LYS A 141 10.73 -11.85 -11.14
N GLU A 142 9.46 -11.55 -10.85
CA GLU A 142 8.99 -11.34 -9.48
C GLU A 142 8.71 -12.65 -8.74
N ARG A 143 8.11 -13.63 -9.42
CA ARG A 143 7.63 -14.87 -8.79
C ARG A 143 8.64 -16.00 -8.96
N TYR A 144 9.17 -16.21 -10.16
CA TYR A 144 10.20 -17.24 -10.42
C TYR A 144 11.61 -16.80 -10.00
N CYS A 145 11.84 -15.50 -9.76
CA CYS A 145 13.13 -14.92 -9.40
C CYS A 145 14.21 -15.04 -10.50
N VAL A 146 13.79 -15.04 -11.77
CA VAL A 146 14.69 -15.04 -12.93
C VAL A 146 15.48 -13.73 -13.00
N LYS A 147 16.80 -13.82 -13.09
CA LYS A 147 17.70 -12.66 -13.26
C LYS A 147 17.99 -12.39 -14.74
N ASP A 148 18.45 -13.41 -15.45
CA ASP A 148 18.72 -13.35 -16.89
C ASP A 148 17.61 -14.05 -17.65
N ILE A 149 16.81 -13.25 -18.34
CA ILE A 149 15.64 -13.71 -19.08
C ILE A 149 15.91 -13.83 -20.58
N LEU A 150 17.08 -13.37 -21.05
CA LEU A 150 17.42 -13.31 -22.47
C LEU A 150 17.71 -14.69 -23.06
N ALA A 151 18.14 -15.64 -22.23
CA ALA A 151 18.41 -17.01 -22.65
C ALA A 151 17.17 -17.92 -22.63
N ILE A 152 16.01 -17.42 -22.16
CA ILE A 152 14.80 -18.24 -22.00
C ILE A 152 13.92 -18.10 -23.25
N PRO A 153 13.49 -19.22 -23.87
CA PRO A 153 12.52 -19.20 -24.96
C PRO A 153 11.24 -18.45 -24.58
N CYS A 154 10.75 -17.60 -25.48
CA CYS A 154 9.52 -16.83 -25.30
C CYS A 154 8.78 -16.66 -26.63
N GLN A 155 7.47 -16.40 -26.58
CA GLN A 155 6.64 -16.32 -27.78
C GLN A 155 6.92 -15.09 -28.65
N ASP A 156 7.14 -13.92 -28.04
CA ASP A 156 7.49 -12.67 -28.74
C ASP A 156 8.26 -11.71 -27.81
N ARG A 157 9.41 -11.18 -28.25
CA ARG A 157 10.24 -10.25 -27.47
C ARG A 157 9.77 -8.78 -27.50
N ARG A 158 8.57 -8.51 -28.02
CA ARG A 158 7.90 -7.19 -27.98
C ARG A 158 7.25 -6.89 -26.62
N SER A 159 6.46 -5.81 -26.53
CA SER A 159 5.91 -5.24 -25.29
C SER A 159 5.11 -6.21 -24.40
N ASN A 160 4.63 -7.34 -24.94
CA ASN A 160 3.87 -8.37 -24.21
C ASN A 160 4.57 -9.74 -24.21
N THR A 161 5.87 -9.79 -23.90
CA THR A 161 6.58 -11.09 -23.83
C THR A 161 6.00 -12.03 -22.78
N LEU A 162 5.50 -13.15 -23.28
CA LEU A 162 5.05 -14.30 -22.50
C LEU A 162 6.11 -15.40 -22.51
N TYR A 163 6.32 -16.00 -21.34
CA TYR A 163 7.27 -17.07 -21.10
C TYR A 163 6.54 -18.35 -20.71
N ASP A 164 6.94 -19.46 -21.31
CA ASP A 164 6.47 -20.78 -20.90
C ASP A 164 6.99 -21.12 -19.50
N ARG A 165 6.08 -21.57 -18.64
CA ARG A 165 6.42 -21.84 -17.24
C ARG A 165 7.30 -23.07 -17.06
N VAL A 166 7.24 -24.05 -17.96
CA VAL A 166 8.14 -25.22 -17.93
C VAL A 166 9.55 -24.78 -18.29
N ALA A 167 9.70 -23.93 -19.32
CA ALA A 167 10.98 -23.35 -19.69
C ALA A 167 11.57 -22.50 -18.55
N LEU A 168 10.75 -21.73 -17.83
CA LEU A 168 11.18 -20.98 -16.65
C LEU A 168 11.65 -21.90 -15.52
N GLU A 169 10.90 -22.96 -15.20
CA GLU A 169 11.29 -23.94 -14.17
C GLU A 169 12.60 -24.62 -14.52
N ASN A 170 12.74 -25.10 -15.76
CA ASN A 170 13.96 -25.74 -16.24
C ASN A 170 15.16 -24.80 -16.15
N HIS A 171 15.00 -23.55 -16.61
CA HIS A 171 16.05 -22.54 -16.48
C HIS A 171 16.45 -22.29 -15.01
N MET A 172 15.48 -22.20 -14.10
CA MET A 172 15.77 -22.01 -12.68
C MET A 172 16.44 -23.23 -12.05
N LEU A 173 16.08 -24.44 -12.47
CA LEU A 173 16.74 -25.68 -12.04
C LEU A 173 18.19 -25.73 -12.52
N THR A 174 18.45 -25.41 -13.79
CA THR A 174 19.81 -25.32 -14.34
C THR A 174 20.63 -24.24 -13.63
N SER A 175 20.06 -23.06 -13.42
CA SER A 175 20.77 -21.92 -12.83
C SER A 175 21.02 -22.06 -11.33
N CYS A 176 20.07 -22.66 -10.59
CA CYS A 176 20.21 -22.87 -9.15
C CYS A 176 20.88 -24.20 -8.79
N GLY A 177 20.88 -25.17 -9.70
CA GLY A 177 21.42 -26.53 -9.52
C GLY A 177 20.49 -27.50 -8.79
N SER A 178 19.52 -27.02 -8.00
CA SER A 178 18.52 -27.88 -7.36
C SER A 178 17.24 -27.12 -6.98
N LYS A 179 16.13 -27.86 -6.81
CA LYS A 179 14.85 -27.34 -6.31
C LYS A 179 15.01 -26.64 -4.95
N LEU A 180 15.72 -27.28 -4.02
CA LEU A 180 15.95 -26.72 -2.68
C LEU A 180 16.77 -25.41 -2.72
N ARG A 181 17.77 -25.31 -3.61
CA ARG A 181 18.54 -24.07 -3.78
C ARG A 181 17.68 -22.97 -4.40
N TRP A 182 16.82 -23.29 -5.36
CA TRP A 182 15.85 -22.34 -5.91
C TRP A 182 14.85 -21.86 -4.85
N LEU A 183 14.31 -22.76 -4.01
CA LEU A 183 13.44 -22.40 -2.88
C LEU A 183 14.11 -21.39 -1.92
N ARG A 184 15.41 -21.53 -1.65
CA ARG A 184 16.17 -20.54 -0.86
C ARG A 184 16.18 -19.16 -1.52
N VAL A 185 16.32 -19.09 -2.85
CA VAL A 185 16.28 -17.83 -3.61
C VAL A 185 14.90 -17.18 -3.48
N ILE A 186 13.83 -17.96 -3.68
CA ILE A 186 12.45 -17.48 -3.55
C ILE A 186 12.19 -16.96 -2.13
N ALA A 187 12.59 -17.73 -1.10
CA ALA A 187 12.40 -17.35 0.29
C ALA A 187 13.15 -16.07 0.65
N LYS A 188 14.42 -15.94 0.24
CA LYS A 188 15.23 -14.72 0.46
C LYS A 188 14.59 -13.49 -0.20
N ARG A 189 14.08 -13.64 -1.43
CA ARG A 189 13.35 -12.56 -2.13
C ARG A 189 12.05 -12.20 -1.42
N GLY A 190 11.34 -13.20 -0.90
CA GLY A 190 10.13 -12.99 -0.10
C GLY A 190 10.37 -12.17 1.17
N ILE A 191 11.45 -12.45 1.89
CA ILE A 191 11.86 -11.67 3.07
C ILE A 191 12.14 -10.22 2.69
N TYR A 192 12.94 -10.00 1.64
CA TYR A 192 13.26 -8.65 1.17
C TYR A 192 12.02 -7.86 0.75
N ARG A 193 11.09 -8.50 0.01
CA ARG A 193 9.81 -7.87 -0.36
C ARG A 193 9.00 -7.48 0.86
N LYS A 194 8.86 -8.38 1.84
CA LYS A 194 8.13 -8.09 3.07
C LYS A 194 8.76 -6.92 3.83
N GLN A 195 10.08 -6.87 3.93
CA GLN A 195 10.80 -5.74 4.53
C GLN A 195 10.52 -4.43 3.78
N GLN A 196 10.55 -4.44 2.45
CA GLN A 196 10.27 -3.27 1.62
C GLN A 196 8.81 -2.81 1.73
N GLU A 197 7.85 -3.75 1.74
CA GLU A 197 6.42 -3.48 1.94
C GLU A 197 6.20 -2.86 3.32
N THR A 198 6.75 -3.44 4.38
CA THR A 198 6.65 -2.88 5.74
C THR A 198 7.30 -1.50 5.84
N ALA A 199 8.46 -1.27 5.22
CA ALA A 199 9.09 0.04 5.20
C ALA A 199 8.29 1.08 4.40
N THR A 200 7.57 0.66 3.36
CA THR A 200 6.71 1.54 2.56
C THR A 200 5.44 1.89 3.33
N GLN A 201 4.77 0.89 3.92
CA GLN A 201 3.61 1.09 4.79
C GLN A 201 3.94 2.00 5.98
N ARG A 202 5.12 1.81 6.59
CA ARG A 202 5.58 2.66 7.67
C ARG A 202 5.75 4.11 7.22
N ARG A 203 6.41 4.37 6.09
CA ARG A 203 6.57 5.73 5.54
C ARG A 203 5.24 6.36 5.15
N GLU A 204 4.33 5.60 4.57
CA GLU A 204 2.98 6.09 4.24
C GLU A 204 2.18 6.46 5.49
N TYR A 205 2.30 5.65 6.55
CA TYR A 205 1.69 5.93 7.84
C TYR A 205 2.28 7.17 8.52
N GLU A 206 3.61 7.26 8.59
CA GLU A 206 4.33 8.43 9.14
C GLU A 206 3.97 9.70 8.37
N ARG A 207 3.94 9.65 7.03
CA ARG A 207 3.51 10.77 6.19
C ARG A 207 2.06 11.19 6.47
N ARG A 208 1.15 10.22 6.63
CA ARG A 208 -0.26 10.53 6.92
C ARG A 208 -0.41 11.21 8.27
N LEU A 209 0.25 10.69 9.30
CA LEU A 209 0.26 11.32 10.63
C LEU A 209 0.85 12.73 10.58
N PHE A 210 1.92 12.93 9.83
CA PHE A 210 2.50 14.26 9.63
C PHE A 210 1.50 15.21 8.99
N LEU A 211 0.86 14.82 7.87
CA LEU A 211 -0.17 15.63 7.21
C LEU A 211 -1.37 15.96 8.12
N GLU A 212 -1.81 15.00 8.92
CA GLU A 212 -2.89 15.18 9.91
C GLU A 212 -2.49 16.14 11.04
N SER A 213 -1.19 16.22 11.36
CA SER A 213 -0.66 17.12 12.39
C SER A 213 -0.54 18.59 11.96
N LEU A 214 -0.49 18.88 10.65
CA LEU A 214 -0.27 20.23 10.13
C LEU A 214 -1.47 21.16 10.35
N THR A 215 -2.50 21.04 9.52
CA THR A 215 -3.71 21.85 9.65
C THR A 215 -4.94 21.03 9.27
N LYS A 216 -6.06 21.37 9.90
CA LYS A 216 -7.31 20.62 9.74
C LYS A 216 -7.77 20.67 8.28
N GLY A 217 -8.06 19.51 7.71
CA GLY A 217 -8.55 19.39 6.33
C GLY A 217 -7.46 19.35 5.25
N PHE A 218 -6.21 19.72 5.56
CA PHE A 218 -5.14 19.70 4.57
C PHE A 218 -4.77 18.28 4.13
N SER A 219 -4.74 17.31 5.04
CA SER A 219 -4.53 15.90 4.70
C SER A 219 -5.54 15.41 3.64
N SER A 220 -6.83 15.71 3.85
CA SER A 220 -7.91 15.36 2.91
C SER A 220 -7.74 16.06 1.55
N TYR A 221 -7.32 17.33 1.56
CA TYR A 221 -7.02 18.06 0.32
C TYR A 221 -5.88 17.40 -0.47
N VAL A 222 -4.76 17.08 0.20
CA VAL A 222 -3.59 16.43 -0.41
C VAL A 222 -3.93 15.08 -1.03
N GLU A 223 -4.76 14.28 -0.35
CA GLU A 223 -5.27 13.01 -0.88
C GLU A 223 -6.13 13.24 -2.13
N SER A 224 -7.04 14.22 -2.08
CA SER A 224 -7.96 14.52 -3.18
C SER A 224 -7.24 15.01 -4.44
N VAL A 225 -6.14 15.76 -4.31
CA VAL A 225 -5.30 16.18 -5.45
C VAL A 225 -4.24 15.16 -5.85
N SER A 226 -4.18 14.00 -5.18
CA SER A 226 -3.22 12.91 -5.41
C SER A 226 -1.75 13.36 -5.34
N TRP A 227 -1.43 14.30 -4.45
CA TRP A 227 -0.06 14.81 -4.32
C TRP A 227 0.81 13.88 -3.47
N LYS A 228 1.94 13.44 -4.04
CA LYS A 228 2.84 12.41 -3.47
C LYS A 228 4.13 12.96 -2.86
N GLU A 229 4.19 14.26 -2.58
CA GLU A 229 5.36 14.87 -1.92
C GLU A 229 5.55 14.28 -0.52
N THR A 230 6.83 14.09 -0.15
CA THR A 230 7.26 13.50 1.12
C THR A 230 8.21 14.41 1.90
N ASN A 231 8.72 15.47 1.29
CA ASN A 231 9.56 16.44 2.00
C ASN A 231 8.70 17.28 2.97
N GLU A 232 9.05 17.22 4.26
CA GLU A 232 8.29 17.86 5.35
C GLU A 232 8.21 19.39 5.19
N ASP A 233 9.32 20.08 4.89
CA ASP A 233 9.33 21.54 4.71
C ASP A 233 8.38 22.03 3.60
N LYS A 234 8.31 21.29 2.49
CA LYS A 234 7.38 21.59 1.39
C LYS A 234 5.94 21.34 1.79
N LEU A 235 5.68 20.29 2.56
CA LEU A 235 4.35 19.97 3.08
C LEU A 235 3.88 21.03 4.08
N GLU A 236 4.75 21.50 4.97
CA GLU A 236 4.49 22.61 5.90
C GLU A 236 4.18 23.91 5.14
N SER A 237 5.04 24.27 4.19
CA SER A 237 4.85 25.47 3.37
C SER A 237 3.53 25.42 2.60
N ALA A 238 3.17 24.25 2.06
CA ALA A 238 1.88 24.05 1.39
C ALA A 238 0.70 24.08 2.38
N GLY A 239 0.87 23.55 3.59
CA GLY A 239 -0.11 23.63 4.68
C GLY A 239 -0.40 25.08 5.07
N SER A 240 0.63 25.92 5.21
CA SER A 240 0.45 27.36 5.48
C SER A 240 -0.30 28.05 4.35
N ARG A 241 0.05 27.78 3.08
CA ARG A 241 -0.67 28.34 1.92
C ARG A 241 -2.11 27.86 1.83
N PHE A 242 -2.38 26.60 2.19
CA PHE A 242 -3.73 26.05 2.28
C PHE A 242 -4.60 26.83 3.27
N VAL A 243 -4.08 27.14 4.46
CA VAL A 243 -4.80 27.95 5.46
C VAL A 243 -5.08 29.35 4.93
N VAL A 244 -4.06 30.00 4.38
CA VAL A 244 -4.16 31.37 3.84
C VAL A 244 -5.22 31.45 2.74
N LEU A 245 -5.17 30.56 1.76
CA LEU A 245 -6.14 30.56 0.67
C LEU A 245 -7.55 30.17 1.14
N SER A 246 -7.67 29.16 1.99
CA SER A 246 -8.98 28.72 2.50
C SER A 246 -9.67 29.83 3.29
N GLY A 247 -8.95 30.49 4.20
CA GLY A 247 -9.49 31.61 4.96
C GLY A 247 -9.86 32.82 4.09
N ALA A 248 -9.04 33.13 3.08
CA ALA A 248 -9.34 34.22 2.16
C ALA A 248 -10.58 33.94 1.28
N LEU A 249 -10.77 32.69 0.86
CA LEU A 249 -11.99 32.26 0.17
C LEU A 249 -13.21 32.29 1.09
N GLU A 250 -13.09 31.79 2.32
CA GLU A 250 -14.18 31.80 3.32
C GLU A 250 -14.64 33.22 3.65
N THR A 251 -13.70 34.18 3.71
CA THR A 251 -14.02 35.61 3.93
C THR A 251 -14.91 36.17 2.81
N ARG A 252 -14.82 35.60 1.60
CA ARG A 252 -15.68 35.94 0.45
C ARG A 252 -16.88 34.99 0.28
N GLY A 253 -17.16 34.14 1.26
CA GLY A 253 -18.25 33.16 1.19
C GLY A 253 -18.02 32.01 0.20
N LEU A 254 -16.78 31.81 -0.24
CA LEU A 254 -16.41 30.78 -1.21
C LEU A 254 -15.82 29.56 -0.51
N ARG A 255 -15.94 28.40 -1.15
CA ARG A 255 -15.30 27.15 -0.71
C ARG A 255 -14.09 26.84 -1.57
N LEU A 256 -13.05 26.27 -0.96
CA LEU A 256 -11.88 25.78 -1.68
C LEU A 256 -12.28 24.64 -2.64
N ARG A 257 -12.02 24.85 -3.93
CA ARG A 257 -12.27 23.88 -4.99
C ARG A 257 -11.04 23.03 -5.27
N VAL A 258 -11.17 21.71 -5.08
CA VAL A 258 -10.10 20.71 -5.30
C VAL A 258 -9.79 20.54 -6.80
N ASP A 259 -10.80 20.71 -7.64
CA ASP A 259 -10.71 20.62 -9.10
C ASP A 259 -10.13 21.88 -9.76
N SER A 260 -9.96 22.97 -8.99
CA SER A 260 -9.38 24.21 -9.49
C SER A 260 -7.86 24.12 -9.61
N TYR A 261 -7.37 24.20 -10.84
CA TYR A 261 -5.93 24.19 -11.15
C TYR A 261 -5.20 25.36 -10.45
N ILE A 262 -5.77 26.57 -10.45
CA ILE A 262 -5.14 27.74 -9.83
C ILE A 262 -5.01 27.61 -8.31
N CYS A 263 -6.02 27.02 -7.63
CA CYS A 263 -5.95 26.74 -6.20
C CYS A 263 -4.85 25.71 -5.91
N LYS A 264 -4.76 24.67 -6.74
CA LYS A 264 -3.74 23.63 -6.64
C LYS A 264 -2.33 24.20 -6.81
N GLU A 265 -2.09 24.99 -7.85
CA GLU A 265 -0.77 25.57 -8.11
C GLU A 265 -0.34 26.55 -7.00
N PHE A 266 -1.27 27.37 -6.50
CA PHE A 266 -0.99 28.23 -5.35
C PHE A 266 -0.63 27.42 -4.11
N ILE A 267 -1.43 26.43 -3.73
CA ILE A 267 -1.20 25.65 -2.50
C ILE A 267 0.07 24.81 -2.61
N LEU A 268 0.23 24.05 -3.70
CA LEU A 268 1.33 23.10 -3.82
C LEU A 268 2.67 23.79 -4.11
N TRP A 269 2.67 24.83 -4.94
CA TRP A 269 3.90 25.43 -5.48
C TRP A 269 4.09 26.90 -5.13
N GLY A 270 3.08 27.57 -4.60
CA GLY A 270 3.16 29.00 -4.27
C GLY A 270 3.11 29.92 -5.49
N TYR A 271 2.50 29.47 -6.59
CA TYR A 271 2.36 30.30 -7.79
C TYR A 271 1.19 31.28 -7.68
N GLY A 272 1.48 32.55 -7.96
CA GLY A 272 0.51 33.65 -7.94
C GLY A 272 0.28 34.25 -6.54
N TYR A 273 -0.51 35.32 -6.49
CA TYR A 273 -0.91 35.97 -5.25
C TYR A 273 -2.27 35.44 -4.77
N VAL A 274 -2.46 35.37 -3.44
CA VAL A 274 -3.72 34.89 -2.86
C VAL A 274 -4.92 35.73 -3.31
N SER A 275 -4.74 37.05 -3.45
CA SER A 275 -5.76 37.98 -3.95
C SER A 275 -6.27 37.57 -5.33
N ASP A 276 -5.35 37.28 -6.25
CA ASP A 276 -5.67 37.01 -7.66
C ASP A 276 -6.40 35.66 -7.79
N VAL A 277 -6.00 34.68 -6.97
CA VAL A 277 -6.68 33.38 -6.90
C VAL A 277 -8.10 33.57 -6.38
N VAL A 278 -8.28 34.30 -5.28
CA VAL A 278 -9.61 34.56 -4.68
C VAL A 278 -10.50 35.34 -5.65
N ASP A 279 -9.99 36.40 -6.27
CA ASP A 279 -10.72 37.18 -7.29
C ASP A 279 -11.16 36.31 -8.46
N THR A 280 -10.30 35.41 -8.92
CA THR A 280 -10.64 34.48 -10.00
C THR A 280 -11.69 33.47 -9.55
N MET A 281 -11.57 32.92 -8.33
CA MET A 281 -12.56 31.98 -7.80
C MET A 281 -13.93 32.63 -7.61
N GLU A 282 -13.97 33.87 -7.13
CA GLU A 282 -15.18 34.66 -6.97
C GLU A 282 -15.85 34.94 -8.32
N GLU A 283 -15.06 35.43 -9.29
CA GLU A 283 -15.52 35.67 -10.66
C GLU A 283 -16.10 34.40 -11.29
N MET A 284 -15.38 33.27 -11.20
CA MET A 284 -15.85 32.01 -11.77
C MET A 284 -17.12 31.52 -11.08
N ASN A 285 -17.22 31.66 -9.76
CA ASN A 285 -18.43 31.31 -9.02
C ASN A 285 -19.63 32.17 -9.46
N PHE A 286 -19.41 33.47 -9.62
CA PHE A 286 -20.44 34.38 -10.11
C PHE A 286 -20.89 34.02 -11.53
N LEU A 287 -19.94 33.83 -12.45
CA LEU A 287 -20.21 33.48 -13.84
C LEU A 287 -21.05 32.20 -13.94
N PHE A 288 -20.68 31.14 -13.23
CA PHE A 288 -21.42 29.88 -13.29
C PHE A 288 -22.78 29.92 -12.58
N THR A 289 -22.98 30.83 -11.63
CA THR A 289 -24.23 30.91 -10.86
C THR A 289 -25.25 31.86 -11.50
N HIS A 290 -24.79 32.95 -12.12
CA HIS A 290 -25.65 34.06 -12.54
C HIS A 290 -25.63 34.32 -14.05
N THR A 291 -24.90 33.53 -14.84
CA THR A 291 -24.79 33.74 -16.29
C THR A 291 -24.75 32.42 -17.06
N ASP A 292 -25.05 32.47 -18.36
CA ASP A 292 -24.89 31.34 -19.28
C ASP A 292 -23.43 31.19 -19.79
N TYR A 293 -22.44 31.65 -19.01
CA TYR A 293 -21.04 31.71 -19.41
C TYR A 293 -20.50 30.39 -19.92
N GLU A 294 -20.84 29.27 -19.27
CA GLU A 294 -20.38 27.94 -19.69
C GLU A 294 -20.88 27.58 -21.10
N GLN A 295 -22.17 27.78 -21.34
CA GLN A 295 -22.79 27.51 -22.64
C GLN A 295 -22.26 28.44 -23.73
N LEU A 296 -22.18 29.75 -23.45
CA LEU A 296 -21.65 30.74 -24.39
C LEU A 296 -20.17 30.49 -24.72
N CYS A 297 -19.39 30.09 -23.72
CA CYS A 297 -17.98 29.74 -23.90
C CYS A 297 -17.84 28.50 -24.80
N ALA A 298 -18.62 27.44 -24.54
CA ALA A 298 -18.62 26.24 -25.37
C ALA A 298 -19.03 26.53 -26.82
N GLN A 299 -20.09 27.33 -27.03
CA GLN A 299 -20.53 27.74 -28.35
C GLN A 299 -19.45 28.50 -29.12
N ARG A 300 -18.79 29.48 -28.50
CA ARG A 300 -17.72 30.25 -29.15
C ARG A 300 -16.48 29.42 -29.45
N ILE A 301 -16.11 28.51 -28.55
CA ILE A 301 -14.96 27.60 -28.78
C ILE A 301 -15.27 26.65 -29.93
N ASN A 302 -16.50 26.11 -30.02
CA ASN A 302 -16.89 25.23 -31.13
C ASN A 302 -16.90 25.99 -32.46
N ALA A 303 -17.44 27.21 -32.50
CA ALA A 303 -17.40 28.04 -33.71
C ALA A 303 -15.96 28.30 -34.19
N LEU A 304 -15.02 28.55 -33.26
CA LEU A 304 -13.60 28.70 -33.60
C LEU A 304 -12.98 27.39 -34.12
N GLN A 305 -13.43 26.23 -33.66
CA GLN A 305 -12.96 24.94 -34.17
C GLN A 305 -13.48 24.67 -35.58
N ASP A 306 -14.74 25.02 -35.84
CA ASP A 306 -15.40 24.85 -37.13
C ASP A 306 -14.81 25.78 -38.20
N GLU A 307 -14.58 27.05 -37.87
CA GLU A 307 -14.00 28.05 -38.78
C GLU A 307 -12.59 27.68 -39.27
N TRP A 308 -11.82 26.95 -38.45
CA TRP A 308 -10.40 26.68 -38.72
C TRP A 308 -10.12 25.22 -39.09
N GLY A 309 -11.16 24.42 -39.35
CA GLY A 309 -11.04 23.08 -39.95
C GLY A 309 -10.27 22.05 -39.11
N GLY A 310 -10.26 22.18 -37.78
CA GLY A 310 -9.69 21.20 -36.85
C GLY A 310 -8.15 21.06 -36.85
N TRP A 311 -7.43 21.80 -37.69
CA TRP A 311 -5.96 21.67 -37.85
C TRP A 311 -5.21 22.79 -37.14
N PHE A 312 -5.15 22.75 -35.81
CA PHE A 312 -4.26 23.62 -35.02
C PHE A 312 -3.20 22.84 -34.27
N ARG A 313 -2.00 23.43 -34.20
CA ARG A 313 -0.98 23.05 -33.21
C ARG A 313 -1.57 23.34 -31.82
N ARG A 314 -1.55 22.35 -30.92
CA ARG A 314 -2.22 22.37 -29.60
C ARG A 314 -1.93 23.62 -28.77
N GLU A 315 -0.71 24.16 -28.85
CA GLU A 315 -0.28 25.36 -28.13
C GLU A 315 -1.02 26.63 -28.60
N LEU A 316 -1.12 26.82 -29.92
CA LEU A 316 -1.77 28.00 -30.51
C LEU A 316 -3.29 27.97 -30.27
N MET A 317 -3.90 26.78 -30.20
CA MET A 317 -5.31 26.62 -29.83
C MET A 317 -5.57 27.05 -28.37
N ASN A 318 -4.68 26.72 -27.43
CA ASN A 318 -4.87 27.10 -26.02
C ASN A 318 -4.88 28.62 -25.84
N ASP A 319 -3.98 29.34 -26.50
CA ASP A 319 -3.91 30.81 -26.43
C ASP A 319 -5.17 31.46 -27.02
N VAL A 320 -5.66 30.94 -28.15
CA VAL A 320 -6.89 31.44 -28.80
C VAL A 320 -8.11 31.19 -27.91
N VAL A 321 -8.24 29.99 -27.34
CA VAL A 321 -9.32 29.64 -26.40
C VAL A 321 -9.27 30.54 -25.16
N GLN A 322 -8.08 30.80 -24.62
CA GLN A 322 -7.91 31.66 -23.46
C GLN A 322 -8.34 33.11 -23.76
N LYS A 323 -7.91 33.67 -24.89
CA LYS A 323 -8.35 35.01 -25.34
C LYS A 323 -9.86 35.06 -25.57
N CYS A 324 -10.46 34.00 -26.10
CA CYS A 324 -11.91 33.91 -26.28
C CYS A 324 -12.66 33.97 -24.94
N ARG A 325 -12.17 33.23 -23.93
CA ARG A 325 -12.70 33.27 -22.56
C ARG A 325 -12.60 34.66 -21.95
N GLU A 326 -11.43 35.30 -22.05
CA GLU A 326 -11.20 36.66 -21.51
C GLU A 326 -12.10 37.70 -22.16
N LYS A 327 -12.27 37.67 -23.49
CA LYS A 327 -13.21 38.55 -24.20
C LYS A 327 -14.65 38.34 -23.74
N LEU A 328 -15.07 37.10 -23.55
CA LEU A 328 -16.42 36.80 -23.08
C LEU A 328 -16.63 37.31 -21.65
N LYS A 329 -15.67 37.08 -20.75
CA LYS A 329 -15.71 37.61 -19.38
C LYS A 329 -15.79 39.13 -19.36
N ALA A 330 -14.98 39.80 -20.17
CA ALA A 330 -14.99 41.25 -20.30
C ALA A 330 -16.35 41.77 -20.77
N GLN A 331 -16.95 41.12 -21.79
CA GLN A 331 -18.27 41.50 -22.29
C GLN A 331 -19.36 41.35 -21.21
N LEU A 332 -19.37 40.23 -20.49
CA LEU A 332 -20.32 39.99 -19.40
C LEU A 332 -20.11 40.99 -18.26
N CYS A 333 -18.86 41.31 -17.92
CA CYS A 333 -18.55 42.34 -16.93
C CYS A 333 -19.20 43.68 -17.29
N ILE A 334 -19.10 44.13 -18.55
CA ILE A 334 -19.76 45.35 -19.02
C ILE A 334 -21.28 45.26 -18.89
N ASP A 335 -21.88 44.15 -19.36
CA ASP A 335 -23.34 44.00 -19.32
C ASP A 335 -23.89 44.11 -17.88
N PHE A 336 -23.16 43.57 -16.90
CA PHE A 336 -23.52 43.66 -15.47
C PHE A 336 -23.12 44.98 -14.79
N LEU A 337 -22.12 45.70 -15.30
CA LEU A 337 -21.81 47.05 -14.83
C LEU A 337 -22.86 48.08 -15.28
N VAL A 338 -23.44 47.88 -16.46
CA VAL A 338 -24.57 48.68 -16.98
C VAL A 338 -25.84 48.42 -16.18
N GLU A 339 -26.18 47.15 -15.96
CA GLU A 339 -27.36 46.75 -15.22
C GLU A 339 -27.01 45.60 -14.26
N SER A 340 -26.80 45.94 -12.98
CA SER A 340 -26.43 44.95 -11.96
C SER A 340 -27.56 44.00 -11.58
N ARG A 341 -28.79 44.30 -12.01
CA ARG A 341 -30.01 43.51 -11.74
C ARG A 341 -30.23 43.23 -10.23
N GLY A 342 -29.72 44.10 -9.36
CA GLY A 342 -29.78 43.93 -7.90
C GLY A 342 -28.87 42.84 -7.34
N ILE A 343 -27.94 42.29 -8.14
CA ILE A 343 -26.99 41.25 -7.72
C ILE A 343 -25.67 41.90 -7.33
N VAL A 344 -25.04 41.41 -6.26
CA VAL A 344 -23.70 41.83 -5.85
C VAL A 344 -22.68 41.32 -6.85
N LEU A 345 -21.92 42.24 -7.46
CA LEU A 345 -20.89 41.89 -8.42
C LEU A 345 -19.60 41.41 -7.72
N PRO A 346 -18.79 40.56 -8.37
CA PRO A 346 -17.47 40.19 -7.87
C PRO A 346 -16.60 41.42 -7.60
N GLN A 347 -15.73 41.37 -6.59
CA GLN A 347 -14.87 42.51 -6.26
C GLN A 347 -14.00 42.94 -7.46
N LYS A 348 -13.53 41.95 -8.25
CA LYS A 348 -12.79 42.18 -9.49
C LYS A 348 -13.58 42.98 -10.53
N TRP A 349 -14.90 42.82 -10.59
CA TRP A 349 -15.74 43.56 -11.52
C TRP A 349 -16.08 44.94 -10.99
N GLU A 350 -16.31 45.08 -9.69
CA GLU A 350 -16.47 46.39 -9.05
C GLU A 350 -15.22 47.26 -9.20
N SER A 351 -14.01 46.67 -9.14
CA SER A 351 -12.77 47.43 -9.40
C SER A 351 -12.64 47.93 -10.85
N CYS A 352 -13.45 47.41 -11.78
CA CYS A 352 -13.52 47.91 -13.15
C CYS A 352 -14.44 49.13 -13.30
N ARG A 353 -15.29 49.44 -12.30
CA ARG A 353 -16.28 50.53 -12.36
C ARG A 353 -15.67 51.91 -12.68
N PRO A 354 -14.54 52.34 -12.09
CA PRO A 354 -13.94 53.63 -12.46
C PRO A 354 -13.56 53.73 -13.94
N ARG A 355 -13.01 52.64 -14.53
CA ARG A 355 -12.67 52.58 -15.96
C ARG A 355 -13.90 52.58 -16.84
N PHE A 356 -14.97 51.93 -16.41
CA PHE A 356 -16.26 51.95 -17.10
C PHE A 356 -16.85 53.36 -17.13
N GLU A 357 -16.83 54.07 -16.00
CA GLU A 357 -17.30 55.46 -15.89
C GLU A 357 -16.45 56.42 -16.73
N GLU A 358 -15.12 56.24 -16.76
CA GLU A 358 -14.22 56.98 -17.63
C GLU A 358 -14.62 56.84 -19.10
N VAL A 359 -14.76 55.61 -19.61
CA VAL A 359 -15.14 55.34 -21.00
C VAL A 359 -16.52 55.92 -21.34
N THR A 360 -17.47 55.80 -20.40
CA THR A 360 -18.82 56.34 -20.57
C THR A 360 -18.81 57.88 -20.60
N SER A 361 -17.99 58.52 -19.76
CA SER A 361 -17.84 59.98 -19.74
C SER A 361 -17.22 60.55 -21.01
N LEU A 362 -16.41 59.75 -21.72
CA LEU A 362 -15.84 60.08 -23.03
C LEU A 362 -16.84 59.87 -24.19
N GLY A 363 -18.05 59.38 -23.91
CA GLY A 363 -19.07 59.08 -24.93
C GLY A 363 -18.74 57.85 -25.80
N ILE A 364 -17.79 57.03 -25.39
CA ILE A 364 -17.39 55.82 -26.10
C ILE A 364 -18.31 54.67 -25.67
N GLU A 365 -18.76 53.84 -26.61
CA GLU A 365 -19.54 52.64 -26.29
C GLU A 365 -18.69 51.65 -25.45
N PRO A 366 -19.08 51.34 -24.20
CA PRO A 366 -18.26 50.51 -23.31
C PRO A 366 -17.94 49.11 -23.85
N LYS A 367 -18.81 48.55 -24.69
CA LYS A 367 -18.59 47.24 -25.33
C LYS A 367 -17.39 47.23 -26.27
N LEU A 368 -17.11 48.35 -26.94
CA LEU A 368 -15.94 48.48 -27.82
C LEU A 368 -14.63 48.51 -27.04
N GLN A 369 -14.67 48.94 -25.77
CA GLN A 369 -13.52 49.03 -24.87
C GLN A 369 -13.56 47.99 -23.73
N ALA A 370 -14.31 46.90 -23.91
CA ALA A 370 -14.54 45.91 -22.85
C ALA A 370 -13.25 45.33 -22.26
N LEU A 371 -12.26 45.01 -23.10
CA LEU A 371 -10.97 44.48 -22.63
C LEU A 371 -10.17 45.50 -21.83
N TYR A 372 -10.17 46.77 -22.22
CA TYR A 372 -9.53 47.85 -21.47
C TYR A 372 -10.20 48.01 -20.10
N ILE A 373 -11.53 48.07 -20.07
CA ILE A 373 -12.29 48.21 -18.81
C ILE A 373 -12.05 47.00 -17.89
N TYR A 374 -11.99 45.79 -18.44
CA TYR A 374 -11.86 44.55 -17.67
C TYR A 374 -10.43 44.30 -17.17
N SER A 375 -9.43 44.46 -18.04
CA SER A 375 -8.03 44.10 -17.74
C SER A 375 -7.14 45.30 -17.40
N GLY A 376 -7.54 46.52 -17.73
CA GLY A 376 -6.71 47.72 -17.64
C GLY A 376 -5.62 47.80 -18.70
N VAL A 377 -5.59 46.86 -19.65
CA VAL A 377 -4.57 46.82 -20.70
C VAL A 377 -5.05 47.66 -21.88
N GLY A 378 -4.28 48.69 -22.24
CA GLY A 378 -4.57 49.61 -23.34
C GLY A 378 -4.89 51.03 -22.87
N CYS A 379 -5.32 51.88 -23.80
CA CYS A 379 -5.80 53.24 -23.54
C CYS A 379 -7.19 53.40 -24.15
N PRO A 380 -8.10 54.22 -23.58
CA PRO A 380 -9.40 54.48 -24.20
C PRO A 380 -9.15 55.12 -25.58
N GLN A 381 -9.48 54.39 -26.65
CA GLN A 381 -9.36 54.93 -28.00
C GLN A 381 -10.70 55.56 -28.39
N THR A 382 -10.68 56.86 -28.67
CA THR A 382 -11.76 57.53 -29.36
C THR A 382 -11.76 57.04 -30.81
N SER A 383 -12.71 56.18 -31.17
CA SER A 383 -12.97 55.89 -32.58
C SER A 383 -13.41 57.19 -33.25
N GLN A 384 -12.51 57.84 -33.99
CA GLN A 384 -12.92 58.78 -35.03
C GLN A 384 -13.70 57.98 -36.07
N MET A 385 -14.87 58.52 -36.44
CA MET A 385 -15.78 57.95 -37.45
C MET A 385 -15.09 57.68 -38.79
#